data_AF-A0A2B4RDW0-F1
#
_entry.id   AF-A0A2B4RDW0-F1
#
_cell.length_a   1.000
_cell.length_b   1.000
_cell.length_c   1.000
_cell.angle_alpha   90.00
_cell.angle_beta   90.00
_cell.angle_gamma   90.00
#
_symmetry.space_group_name_H-M   'P 1'
#
loop_
_entity.id
_entity.type
_entity.pdbx_description
1 polymer ?
#
loop_
_entity_poly.entity_id
_entity_poly.type
_entity_poly.pdbx_seq_one_letter_code
_entity_poly.pdbx_strand_id
1 'polypeptide(L)'
;MKDYDFEVDGSPDSSSASSDEKGTHEAYGEDPLADEEWIKFYERDRKEEEILEKALQKRLNGIEKVRDWFRCSVMGFRCVE
;
A
#
# COMPACT_ATOMS: atom_id res chain seq x y z
N MET A 1 6.84 -19.73 21.19
CA MET A 1 5.68 -18.86 20.91
C MET A 1 5.66 -17.79 21.98
N LYS A 2 5.53 -16.51 21.63
CA LYS A 2 5.24 -15.46 22.61
C LYS A 2 3.76 -15.15 22.47
N ASP A 3 3.05 -15.30 23.57
CA ASP A 3 1.61 -15.17 23.69
C ASP A 3 1.31 -13.67 23.80
N TYR A 4 0.69 -13.10 22.77
CA TYR A 4 0.29 -11.69 22.77
C TYR A 4 -1.14 -11.62 23.31
N ASP A 5 -1.28 -11.12 24.53
CA ASP A 5 -2.56 -10.91 25.20
C ASP A 5 -3.14 -9.57 24.74
N PHE A 6 -4.30 -9.60 24.08
CA PHE A 6 -5.00 -8.42 23.59
C PHE A 6 -6.13 -8.12 24.58
N GLU A 7 -5.83 -7.28 25.58
CA GLU A 7 -6.81 -6.78 26.53
C GLU A 7 -7.83 -5.90 25.78
N VAL A 8 -9.01 -6.47 25.47
CA VAL A 8 -10.15 -5.72 24.93
C VAL A 8 -11.08 -5.37 26.10
N ASP A 9 -11.00 -4.14 26.59
CA ASP A 9 -11.95 -3.62 27.57
C ASP A 9 -13.27 -3.27 26.87
N GLY A 10 -14.05 -4.30 26.60
CA GLY A 10 -15.38 -4.21 26.02
C GLY A 10 -16.31 -5.14 26.78
N SER A 11 -17.04 -4.59 27.74
CA SER A 11 -18.00 -5.32 28.58
C SER A 11 -18.92 -6.20 27.72
N PRO A 12 -18.93 -7.54 27.91
CA PRO A 12 -19.86 -8.41 27.23
C PRO A 12 -21.16 -8.37 28.04
N ASP A 13 -22.19 -7.74 27.48
CA ASP A 13 -23.62 -8.07 27.64
C ASP A 13 -24.48 -6.82 27.41
N SER A 14 -25.15 -6.74 26.27
CA SER A 14 -26.62 -6.77 26.24
C SER A 14 -27.14 -6.59 24.81
N SER A 15 -27.76 -7.65 24.29
CA SER A 15 -28.55 -7.68 23.06
C SER A 15 -29.74 -6.72 23.09
N SER A 16 -29.96 -5.96 22.02
CA SER A 16 -31.19 -6.00 21.20
C SER A 16 -31.19 -4.84 20.21
N ALA A 17 -31.44 -5.16 18.95
CA ALA A 17 -31.64 -4.20 17.88
C ALA A 17 -32.78 -3.22 18.21
N SER A 18 -32.46 -1.94 18.31
CA SER A 18 -33.33 -0.83 17.92
C SER A 18 -32.55 0.48 18.10
N SER A 19 -32.02 1.01 17.00
CA SER A 19 -31.75 2.44 16.93
C SER A 19 -31.69 2.84 15.45
N ASP A 20 -32.86 3.24 14.95
CA ASP A 20 -33.08 4.33 14.00
C ASP A 20 -32.36 4.22 12.64
N GLU A 21 -33.13 4.02 11.56
CA GLU A 21 -32.73 4.20 10.17
C GLU A 21 -32.33 5.66 9.84
N LYS A 22 -31.37 6.25 10.54
CA LYS A 22 -30.94 7.62 10.30
C LYS A 22 -29.59 7.66 9.61
N GLY A 23 -29.66 7.43 8.31
CA GLY A 23 -28.62 7.77 7.34
C GLY A 23 -27.29 7.10 7.59
N THR A 24 -27.08 5.94 6.95
CA THR A 24 -25.73 5.53 6.54
C THR A 24 -25.18 6.62 5.63
N HIS A 25 -24.62 7.67 6.22
CA HIS A 25 -23.82 8.65 5.52
C HIS A 25 -22.61 7.87 5.01
N GLU A 26 -22.68 7.43 3.76
CA GLU A 26 -21.54 6.85 3.05
C GLU A 26 -20.43 7.89 3.14
N ALA A 27 -19.39 7.60 3.94
CA ALA A 27 -18.35 8.58 4.27
C ALA A 27 -17.62 9.16 3.04
N TYR A 28 -17.78 8.51 1.88
CA TYR A 28 -17.20 8.85 0.59
C TYR A 28 -18.25 8.91 -0.54
N GLY A 29 -19.55 8.89 -0.22
CA GLY A 29 -20.61 8.87 -1.25
C GLY A 29 -20.71 10.16 -2.07
N GLU A 30 -20.28 11.27 -1.48
CA GLU A 30 -20.24 12.61 -2.11
C GLU A 30 -18.85 12.96 -2.66
N ASP A 31 -17.85 12.12 -2.43
CA ASP A 31 -16.49 12.39 -2.90
C ASP A 31 -16.43 12.16 -4.42
N PRO A 32 -15.96 13.14 -5.20
CA PRO A 32 -15.85 12.98 -6.64
C PRO A 32 -14.88 11.83 -6.94
N LEU A 33 -15.30 10.95 -7.86
CA LEU A 33 -14.40 9.96 -8.43
C LEU A 33 -13.17 10.67 -9.01
N ALA A 34 -12.02 10.01 -8.94
CA ALA A 34 -10.80 10.54 -9.49
C ALA A 34 -10.99 10.98 -10.95
N ASP A 35 -10.49 12.17 -11.26
CA ASP A 35 -10.57 12.71 -12.61
C ASP A 35 -9.67 11.92 -13.58
N GLU A 36 -9.89 12.15 -14.88
CA GLU A 36 -9.15 11.45 -15.93
C GLU A 36 -7.64 11.77 -15.93
N GLU A 37 -7.24 12.91 -15.39
CA GLU A 37 -5.82 13.28 -15.31
C GLU A 37 -5.12 12.48 -14.22
N TRP A 38 -5.72 12.41 -13.02
CA TRP A 38 -5.24 11.64 -11.89
C TRP A 38 -5.13 10.16 -12.23
N ILE A 39 -6.13 9.59 -12.91
CA ILE A 39 -6.09 8.18 -13.36
C ILE A 39 -4.89 7.95 -14.29
N LYS A 40 -4.62 8.86 -15.23
CA LYS A 40 -3.46 8.74 -16.14
C LYS A 40 -2.12 8.84 -15.39
N PHE A 41 -2.02 9.68 -14.36
CA PHE A 41 -0.83 9.75 -13.51
C PHE A 41 -0.64 8.45 -12.74
N TYR A 42 -1.68 7.97 -12.07
CA TYR A 42 -1.66 6.73 -11.31
C TYR A 42 -1.26 5.53 -12.17
N GLU A 43 -1.81 5.40 -13.39
CA GLU A 43 -1.44 4.31 -14.29
C GLU A 43 0.00 4.37 -14.79
N ARG A 44 0.57 5.57 -14.94
CA ARG A 44 1.97 5.74 -15.30
C ARG A 44 2.86 5.29 -14.14
N ASP A 45 2.59 5.82 -12.95
CA ASP A 45 3.39 5.53 -11.76
C ASP A 45 3.34 4.04 -11.43
N ARG A 46 2.17 3.41 -11.54
CA ARG A 46 2.01 1.96 -11.35
C ARG A 46 2.89 1.14 -12.29
N LYS A 47 3.05 1.56 -13.56
CA LYS A 47 3.92 0.86 -14.52
C LYS A 47 5.40 1.00 -14.15
N GLU A 48 5.80 2.17 -13.68
CA GLU A 48 7.18 2.42 -13.22
C GLU A 48 7.49 1.58 -11.98
N GLU A 49 6.55 1.50 -11.04
CA GLU A 49 6.66 0.65 -9.85
C GLU A 49 6.75 -0.84 -10.21
N GLU A 50 5.93 -1.34 -11.15
CA GLU A 50 6.02 -2.74 -11.62
C GLU A 50 7.38 -3.07 -12.24
N ILE A 51 7.99 -2.14 -12.97
CA ILE A 51 9.32 -2.31 -13.55
C ILE A 51 10.37 -2.40 -12.43
N LEU A 52 10.28 -1.49 -11.46
CA LEU A 52 11.19 -1.46 -10.32
C LEU A 52 11.06 -2.74 -9.47
N GLU A 53 9.84 -3.19 -9.20
CA GLU A 53 9.58 -4.40 -8.43
C GLU A 53 10.19 -5.63 -9.14
N LYS A 54 9.98 -5.77 -10.46
CA LYS A 54 10.60 -6.85 -11.24
C LYS A 54 12.12 -6.80 -11.19
N ALA A 55 12.73 -5.62 -11.22
CA ALA A 55 14.17 -5.48 -11.08
C ALA A 55 14.64 -5.91 -9.68
N LEU A 56 13.93 -5.50 -8.63
CA LEU A 56 14.24 -5.89 -7.25
C LEU A 56 14.07 -7.41 -7.03
N GLN A 57 13.04 -8.02 -7.59
CA GLN A 57 12.83 -9.47 -7.54
C GLN A 57 13.96 -10.22 -8.24
N LYS A 58 14.47 -9.73 -9.39
CA LYS A 58 15.65 -10.31 -10.05
C LYS A 58 16.90 -10.26 -9.16
N ARG A 59 17.09 -9.17 -8.41
CA ARG A 59 18.18 -9.04 -7.43
C ARG A 59 18.03 -10.03 -6.28
N LEU A 60 16.83 -10.16 -5.73
CA LEU A 60 16.55 -11.07 -4.62
C LEU A 60 16.76 -12.53 -5.02
N ASN A 61 16.34 -12.89 -6.24
CA ASN A 61 16.52 -14.24 -6.78
C ASN A 61 17.98 -14.54 -7.19
N GLY A 62 18.90 -13.58 -7.04
CA GLY A 62 20.32 -13.76 -7.38
C GLY A 62 20.58 -13.85 -8.90
N ILE A 63 19.60 -13.47 -9.73
CA ILE A 63 19.72 -13.44 -11.19
C ILE A 63 20.65 -12.30 -11.61
N GLU A 64 20.59 -11.18 -10.89
CA GLU A 64 21.46 -10.02 -11.10
C GLU A 64 22.67 -10.08 -10.16
N LYS A 65 23.88 -9.87 -10.70
CA LYS A 65 25.10 -9.92 -9.88
C LYS A 65 25.12 -8.76 -8.91
N VAL A 66 25.50 -9.06 -7.67
CA VAL A 66 25.66 -8.10 -6.58
C VAL A 66 26.40 -6.85 -7.01
N ARG A 67 27.52 -7.01 -7.73
CA ARG A 67 28.37 -5.90 -8.18
C ARG A 67 27.68 -4.87 -9.07
N ASP A 68 26.62 -5.24 -9.77
CA ASP A 68 25.99 -4.39 -10.78
C ASP A 68 25.05 -3.34 -10.14
N TRP A 69 24.51 -3.59 -8.94
CA TRP A 69 23.66 -2.63 -8.21
C TRP A 69 24.39 -1.86 -7.10
N PHE A 70 25.47 -2.41 -6.51
CA PHE A 70 26.26 -1.72 -5.47
C PHE A 70 27.04 -0.50 -5.99
N ARG A 71 27.22 -0.36 -7.30
CA ARG A 71 27.91 0.79 -7.91
C ARG A 71 27.17 2.12 -7.70
N CYS A 72 25.90 2.07 -7.32
CA CYS A 72 25.05 3.25 -7.14
C CYS A 72 25.12 3.89 -5.73
N SER A 73 25.65 3.22 -4.71
CA SER A 73 25.59 3.73 -3.33
C SER A 73 26.72 4.69 -2.95
N VAL A 74 27.82 4.73 -3.70
CA VAL A 74 29.04 5.47 -3.27
C VAL A 74 29.09 6.88 -3.86
N MET A 75 28.30 7.20 -4.88
CA MET A 75 28.26 8.54 -5.47
C MET A 75 26.81 8.92 -5.74
N GLY A 76 26.30 9.91 -5.01
CA GLY A 76 24.89 10.34 -4.99
C GLY A 76 24.38 10.93 -6.30
N PHE A 77 24.22 10.11 -7.34
CA PHE A 77 23.50 10.45 -8.56
C PHE A 77 22.60 9.29 -8.97
N ARG A 78 21.32 9.63 -9.18
CA ARG A 78 20.27 8.89 -9.90
C ARG A 78 20.74 7.59 -10.58
N CYS A 79 20.27 6.46 -10.08
CA CYS A 79 20.16 5.25 -10.87
C CYS A 79 18.88 5.36 -11.70
N VAL A 80 18.99 5.73 -12.97
CA VAL A 80 18.04 5.32 -14.00
C VAL A 80 18.89 4.88 -15.19
N GLU A 81 18.49 3.76 -15.78
CA GLU A 81 19.04 3.14 -16.99
C GLU A 81 19.35 4.14 -18.12
#